data_AF-A0A438IWC9-F1
#
_entry.id   AF-A0A438IWC9-F1
#
_cell.length_a   1.000
_cell.length_b   1.000
_cell.length_c   1.000
_cell.angle_alpha   90.00
_cell.angle_beta   90.00
_cell.angle_gamma   90.00
#
_symmetry.space_group_name_H-M   'P 1'
#
loop_
_entity.id
_entity.type
_entity.pdbx_description
1 polymer ?
#
loop_
_entity_poly.entity_id
_entity_poly.type
_entity_poly.pdbx_seq_one_letter_code
_entity_poly.pdbx_strand_id
1 'polypeptide(L)'
;MFPSERIWRARVPPKEVFFAWEASWGKVLTQEQLQRRGFSLTNRCFLCLSEEETVDHLLLHYVKTRVLWNLLFSLFGVSWTLSCTVKATLLGWNGGFVGKRHKRA
;
A
#
# COMPACT_ATOMS: atom_id res chain seq x y z
N MET A 1 9.86 -10.27 8.92
CA MET A 1 9.02 -9.91 10.07
C MET A 1 7.76 -9.21 9.57
N PHE A 2 6.58 -9.55 10.10
CA PHE A 2 5.27 -8.99 9.69
C PHE A 2 4.84 -7.87 10.67
N PRO A 3 4.35 -6.70 10.21
CA PRO A 3 3.98 -5.58 11.09
C PRO A 3 2.60 -5.75 11.74
N SER A 4 2.42 -6.81 12.53
CA SER A 4 1.13 -7.14 13.16
C SER A 4 0.58 -6.05 14.03
N GLU A 5 1.39 -5.52 14.94
CA GLU A 5 0.91 -4.48 15.83
C GLU A 5 0.44 -3.22 15.10
N ARG A 6 1.03 -2.90 13.93
CA ARG A 6 0.69 -1.68 13.19
C ARG A 6 -0.59 -1.82 12.38
N ILE A 7 -0.76 -2.97 11.72
CA ILE A 7 -1.94 -3.24 10.89
C ILE A 7 -3.16 -3.48 11.80
N TRP A 8 -3.04 -4.33 12.81
CA TRP A 8 -4.17 -4.73 13.66
C TRP A 8 -4.60 -3.67 14.70
N ARG A 9 -3.72 -2.74 15.10
CA ARG A 9 -4.07 -1.65 16.02
C ARG A 9 -4.60 -0.39 15.33
N ALA A 10 -4.69 -0.39 14.00
CA ALA A 10 -5.23 0.75 13.27
C ALA A 10 -6.72 0.96 13.61
N ARG A 11 -7.13 2.21 13.85
CA ARG A 11 -8.55 2.58 14.03
C ARG A 11 -9.23 2.71 12.68
N VAL A 12 -9.34 1.60 11.96
CA VAL A 12 -10.00 1.49 10.65
C VAL A 12 -10.92 0.28 10.66
N PRO A 13 -11.92 0.20 9.76
CA PRO A 13 -12.79 -0.96 9.77
C PRO A 13 -12.03 -2.27 9.44
N PRO A 14 -12.56 -3.43 9.85
CA PRO A 14 -11.82 -4.70 9.75
C PRO A 14 -11.47 -5.11 8.32
N LYS A 15 -12.29 -4.72 7.33
CA LYS A 15 -12.05 -5.05 5.91
C LYS A 15 -10.78 -4.38 5.38
N GLU A 16 -10.50 -3.15 5.82
CA GLU A 16 -9.29 -2.41 5.44
C GLU A 16 -8.05 -2.98 6.12
N VAL A 17 -8.17 -3.40 7.39
CA VAL A 17 -7.09 -4.09 8.12
C VAL A 17 -6.75 -5.42 7.43
N PHE A 18 -7.77 -6.20 7.07
CA PHE A 18 -7.59 -7.48 6.38
C PHE A 18 -6.93 -7.28 5.01
N PHE A 19 -7.39 -6.29 4.23
CA PHE A 19 -6.79 -5.94 2.96
C PHE A 19 -5.31 -5.54 3.11
N ALA A 20 -4.96 -4.71 4.10
CA ALA A 20 -3.58 -4.32 4.36
C ALA A 20 -2.70 -5.53 4.76
N TRP A 21 -3.24 -6.47 5.54
CA TRP A 21 -2.59 -7.75 5.83
C TRP A 21 -2.33 -8.53 4.54
N GLU A 22 -3.35 -8.76 3.71
CA GLU A 22 -3.18 -9.48 2.44
C GLU A 22 -2.18 -8.80 1.51
N ALA A 23 -2.22 -7.47 1.42
CA ALA A 23 -1.33 -6.68 0.59
C ALA A 23 0.13 -6.80 1.04
N SER A 24 0.37 -6.81 2.36
CA SER A 24 1.72 -6.97 2.91
C SER A 24 2.32 -8.37 2.68
N TRP A 25 1.46 -9.37 2.47
CA TRP A 25 1.86 -10.74 2.11
C TRP A 25 1.89 -10.98 0.61
N GLY A 26 1.56 -9.98 -0.21
CA GLY A 26 1.43 -10.13 -1.67
C GLY A 26 0.31 -11.09 -2.07
N LYS A 27 -0.70 -11.28 -1.22
CA LYS A 27 -1.82 -12.22 -1.41
C LYS A 27 -3.09 -11.58 -1.95
N VAL A 28 -3.06 -10.27 -2.21
CA VAL A 28 -4.18 -9.57 -2.87
C VAL A 28 -4.41 -10.19 -4.24
N LEU A 29 -5.68 -10.30 -4.60
CA LEU A 29 -6.17 -10.92 -5.83
C LEU A 29 -5.72 -10.10 -7.05
N THR A 30 -4.51 -10.38 -7.50
CA THR A 30 -3.85 -9.81 -8.68
C THR A 30 -3.66 -10.90 -9.73
N GLN A 31 -3.48 -10.49 -10.97
CA GLN A 31 -3.27 -11.45 -12.06
C GLN A 31 -2.03 -12.34 -11.84
N GLU A 32 -0.99 -11.83 -11.16
CA GLU A 32 0.16 -12.62 -10.70
C GLU A 32 -0.25 -13.79 -9.79
N GLN A 33 -1.17 -13.55 -8.83
CA GLN A 33 -1.65 -14.61 -7.93
C GLN A 33 -2.53 -15.63 -8.65
N LEU A 34 -3.24 -15.24 -9.71
CA LEU A 34 -3.97 -16.18 -10.56
C LEU A 34 -3.02 -17.08 -11.34
N GLN A 35 -1.93 -16.52 -11.90
CA GLN A 35 -0.90 -17.32 -12.56
C GLN A 35 -0.25 -18.33 -11.61
N ARG A 36 0.08 -17.93 -10.38
CA ARG A 36 0.62 -18.84 -9.35
C ARG A 36 -0.33 -19.98 -8.97
N ARG A 37 -1.65 -19.81 -9.19
CA ARG A 37 -2.67 -20.85 -8.99
C ARG A 37 -2.89 -21.74 -10.22
N GLY A 38 -2.11 -21.57 -11.28
CA GLY A 38 -2.16 -22.39 -12.48
C GLY A 38 -3.04 -21.85 -13.60
N PHE A 39 -3.56 -20.62 -13.49
CA PHE A 39 -4.31 -19.98 -14.58
C PHE A 39 -3.35 -19.40 -15.62
N SER A 40 -3.46 -19.84 -16.87
CA SER A 40 -2.70 -19.28 -18.00
C SER A 40 -3.36 -17.99 -18.48
N LEU A 41 -2.88 -16.85 -17.97
CA LEU A 41 -3.31 -15.51 -18.36
C LEU A 41 -2.06 -14.66 -18.67
N THR A 42 -2.11 -13.75 -19.64
CA THR A 42 -1.00 -12.83 -19.92
C THR A 42 -0.92 -11.75 -18.85
N ASN A 43 -0.03 -11.87 -17.87
CA ASN A 43 0.07 -10.90 -16.77
C ASN A 43 0.45 -9.51 -17.30
N ARG A 44 -0.54 -8.63 -17.33
CA ARG A 44 -0.42 -7.26 -17.80
C ARG A 44 -1.42 -6.44 -17.03
N CYS A 45 -0.94 -5.41 -16.33
CA CYS A 45 -1.79 -4.56 -15.52
C CYS A 45 -2.89 -3.92 -16.39
N PHE A 46 -4.14 -4.15 -16.00
CA PHE A 46 -5.30 -3.64 -16.75
C PHE A 46 -5.33 -2.10 -16.83
N LEU A 47 -4.70 -1.42 -15.85
CA LEU A 47 -4.74 0.04 -15.75
C LEU A 47 -3.67 0.75 -16.58
N CYS A 48 -2.45 0.22 -16.62
CA CYS A 48 -1.34 0.83 -17.37
C CYS A 48 -1.10 0.16 -18.72
N LEU A 49 -1.57 -1.09 -18.90
CA LEU A 49 -1.37 -1.89 -20.10
C LEU A 49 0.10 -1.98 -20.52
N SER A 50 1.08 -1.82 -19.64
CA SER A 50 2.51 -1.90 -20.01
C SER A 50 3.28 -2.81 -19.08
N GLU A 51 3.08 -2.66 -17.79
CA GLU A 51 3.76 -3.42 -16.74
C GLU A 51 2.96 -4.64 -16.29
N GLU A 52 3.64 -5.53 -15.59
CA GLU A 52 3.03 -6.67 -14.91
C GLU A 52 2.08 -6.22 -13.78
N GLU A 53 0.95 -6.91 -13.63
CA GLU A 53 0.02 -6.64 -12.54
C GLU A 53 0.49 -7.29 -11.24
N THR A 54 1.26 -6.54 -10.47
CA THR A 54 1.66 -6.90 -9.11
C THR A 54 0.97 -6.01 -8.08
N VAL A 55 0.86 -6.50 -6.85
CA VAL A 55 0.30 -5.72 -5.73
C VAL A 55 1.09 -4.43 -5.51
N ASP A 56 2.41 -4.51 -5.65
CA ASP A 56 3.31 -3.36 -5.51
C ASP A 56 3.12 -2.36 -6.65
N HIS A 57 2.98 -2.83 -7.89
CA HIS A 57 2.68 -1.96 -9.01
C HIS A 57 1.33 -1.25 -8.81
N LEU A 58 0.27 -1.99 -8.50
CA LEU A 58 -1.07 -1.44 -8.38
C LEU A 58 -1.20 -0.40 -7.24
N LEU A 59 -0.62 -0.70 -6.07
CA LEU A 59 -0.79 0.10 -4.86
C LEU A 59 0.26 1.19 -4.67
N LEU A 60 1.43 1.10 -5.31
CA LEU A 60 2.52 2.07 -5.11
C LEU A 60 2.99 2.73 -6.41
N HIS A 61 3.30 1.93 -7.44
CA HIS A 61 4.06 2.44 -8.60
C HIS A 61 3.18 2.89 -9.77
N TYR A 62 1.93 2.46 -9.81
CA TYR A 62 0.97 2.88 -10.83
C TYR A 62 0.80 4.40 -10.76
N VAL A 63 0.94 5.05 -11.92
CA VAL A 63 1.04 6.51 -12.02
C VAL A 63 -0.08 7.24 -11.26
N LYS A 64 -1.34 6.79 -11.40
CA LYS A 64 -2.46 7.43 -10.68
C LYS A 64 -2.38 7.20 -9.18
N THR A 65 -2.03 5.98 -8.74
CA THR A 65 -1.88 5.68 -7.31
C THR A 65 -0.73 6.49 -6.69
N ARG A 66 0.40 6.62 -7.40
CA ARG A 66 1.54 7.44 -6.97
C ARG A 66 1.16 8.92 -6.85
N VAL A 67 0.37 9.45 -7.79
CA VAL A 67 -0.15 10.83 -7.71
C VAL A 67 -1.05 11.01 -6.50
N LEU A 68 -1.96 10.06 -6.23
CA LEU A 68 -2.83 10.10 -5.05
C LEU A 68 -2.01 10.08 -3.75
N TRP A 69 -0.98 9.24 -3.65
CA TRP A 69 -0.08 9.23 -2.49
C TRP A 69 0.63 10.57 -2.32
N ASN A 70 1.20 11.13 -3.38
CA ASN A 70 1.88 12.42 -3.31
C ASN A 70 0.91 13.54 -2.88
N LEU A 71 -0.33 13.51 -3.34
CA LEU A 71 -1.36 14.46 -2.94
C LEU A 71 -1.70 14.32 -1.46
N LEU A 72 -1.92 13.10 -0.97
CA LEU A 72 -2.14 12.83 0.46
C LEU A 72 -0.95 13.31 1.30
N PHE A 73 0.28 12.94 0.91
CA PHE A 73 1.49 13.38 1.62
C PHE A 73 1.62 14.89 1.64
N SER A 74 1.31 15.57 0.54
CA SER A 74 1.31 17.04 0.47
C SER A 74 0.25 17.66 1.39
N LEU A 75 -0.96 17.09 1.43
CA LEU A 75 -2.04 17.56 2.31
C LEU A 75 -1.69 17.47 3.79
N PHE A 76 -0.94 16.44 4.19
CA PHE A 76 -0.50 16.25 5.57
C PHE A 76 0.90 16.83 5.86
N GLY A 77 1.54 17.47 4.87
CA GLY A 77 2.89 18.03 5.02
C GLY A 77 3.99 16.99 5.29
N VAL A 78 3.80 15.76 4.81
CA VAL A 78 4.73 14.65 5.02
C VAL A 78 5.63 14.51 3.80
N SER A 79 6.95 14.53 3.99
CA SER A 79 7.90 14.12 2.95
C SER A 79 8.13 12.62 3.06
N TRP A 80 7.46 11.84 2.20
CA TRP A 80 7.55 10.38 2.21
C TRP A 80 8.02 9.83 0.86
N THR A 81 8.90 8.83 0.90
CA THR A 81 9.34 8.07 -0.27
C THR A 81 8.75 6.67 -0.24
N LEU A 82 7.88 6.35 -1.20
CA LEU A 82 7.33 5.00 -1.35
C LEU A 82 8.47 4.02 -1.66
N SER A 83 8.50 2.89 -0.96
CA SER A 83 9.48 1.83 -1.20
C SER A 83 9.08 0.98 -2.40
N CYS A 84 9.98 0.11 -2.88
CA CYS A 84 9.66 -0.80 -3.98
C CYS A 84 8.52 -1.79 -3.65
N THR A 85 8.28 -2.09 -2.36
CA THR A 85 7.25 -3.04 -1.92
C THR A 85 6.29 -2.42 -0.89
N VAL A 86 5.03 -2.88 -0.90
CA VAL A 86 3.97 -2.50 0.06
C VAL A 86 4.41 -2.83 1.48
N LYS A 87 5.00 -4.01 1.67
CA LYS A 87 5.51 -4.45 2.98
C LYS A 87 6.58 -3.50 3.52
N ALA A 88 7.55 -3.10 2.71
CA ALA A 88 8.59 -2.15 3.13
C ALA A 88 8.00 -0.77 3.42
N THR A 89 7.04 -0.33 2.61
CA THR A 89 6.33 0.95 2.81
C THR A 89 5.56 0.95 4.15
N LEU A 90 4.86 -0.14 4.48
CA LEU A 90 4.15 -0.29 5.75
C LEU A 90 5.10 -0.39 6.96
N LEU A 91 6.25 -1.06 6.81
CA LEU A 91 7.26 -1.17 7.85
C LEU A 91 7.99 0.16 8.10
N GLY A 92 8.21 0.97 7.06
CA GLY A 92 8.80 2.30 7.20
C GLY A 92 7.87 3.27 7.93
N TRP A 93 6.56 3.07 7.86
CA TRP A 93 5.57 4.02 8.37
C TRP A 93 5.58 4.09 9.91
N ASN A 94 6.31 5.06 10.47
CA ASN A 94 6.49 5.26 11.91
C ASN A 94 5.45 6.20 12.57
N GLY A 95 4.25 6.35 11.99
CA GLY A 95 3.13 7.02 12.68
C GLY A 95 3.24 8.54 12.81
N GLY A 96 4.04 9.19 11.98
CA GLY A 96 4.19 10.64 11.95
C GLY A 96 2.95 11.33 11.37
N PHE A 97 1.88 11.48 12.16
CA PHE A 97 0.89 12.52 11.91
C PHE A 97 1.39 13.82 12.55
N VAL A 98 1.72 14.79 11.70
CA VAL A 98 1.84 16.21 12.08
C VAL A 98 0.47 16.65 12.60
N GLY A 99 0.38 16.91 13.90
CA GLY A 99 -0.89 17.30 14.52
C GLY A 99 -0.97 17.24 16.04
N LYS A 100 0.14 17.41 16.78
CA LYS A 100 0.04 17.81 18.20
C LYS A 100 0.53 19.25 18.36
N ARG A 101 -0.27 20.23 17.93
CA ARG A 101 -0.21 21.54 18.58
C ARG A 101 -0.88 21.39 19.94
N HIS A 102 -0.12 20.91 20.92
CA HIS A 102 -0.44 21.19 22.32
C HIS A 102 -0.35 22.71 22.50
N LYS A 103 -1.49 23.42 22.43
CA LYS A 103 -1.59 24.69 23.14
C LYS A 103 -1.77 24.32 24.61
N ARG A 104 -0.71 24.52 25.41
CA ARG A 104 -0.86 24.60 26.86
C ARG A 104 -1.70 25.84 27.14
N ALA A 105 -2.88 25.64 27.73
CA ALA A 105 -3.55 26.65 28.54
C ALA A 105 -3.07 26.49 29.98
#